data_AF-A0A1N6M6F4-F1
#
_entry.id   AF-A0A1N6M6F4-F1
#
_cell.length_a   1.000
_cell.length_b   1.000
_cell.length_c   1.000
_cell.angle_alpha   90.00
_cell.angle_beta   90.00
_cell.angle_gamma   90.00
#
_symmetry.space_group_name_H-M   'P 1'
#
loop_
_entity.id
_entity.type
_entity.pdbx_description
1 polymer ?
#
loop_
_entity_poly.entity_id
_entity_poly.type
_entity_poly.pdbx_seq_one_letter_code
_entity_poly.pdbx_strand_id
1 'polypeptide(L)'
;MDEGYAAYNTTQFIMATLEFRLTIDGVNDETLVVRNYQGIESISDSVDDQGQPVYGYRYTIDIASRNSDLSFEQMVDSSALLEVLRDQEVVQKVHGIIRNFSRGDTGHDLRKSALKLCTDRFLVPK
;
A
#
# COMPACT_ATOMS: atom_id res chain seq x y z
N MET A 1 32.53 43.49 -19.77
CA MET A 1 32.83 42.53 -20.85
C MET A 1 33.17 41.25 -20.14
N ASP A 2 32.14 40.48 -19.79
CA ASP A 2 31.61 39.35 -20.60
C ASP A 2 32.38 38.08 -20.17
N GLU A 3 31.83 36.93 -19.86
CA GLU A 3 30.49 36.34 -19.95
C GLU A 3 30.67 34.99 -19.23
N GLY A 4 29.68 34.48 -18.49
CA GLY A 4 29.87 33.14 -17.90
C GLY A 4 28.90 32.71 -16.82
N TYR A 5 27.62 33.02 -17.00
CA TYR A 5 26.53 32.22 -16.42
C TYR A 5 26.60 30.80 -17.02
N ALA A 6 27.52 29.96 -16.54
CA ALA A 6 27.45 28.53 -16.77
C ALA A 6 26.47 27.96 -15.74
N ALA A 7 25.21 27.99 -16.14
CA ALA A 7 24.09 27.36 -15.48
C ALA A 7 24.52 26.04 -14.83
N TYR A 8 24.29 25.94 -13.52
CA TYR A 8 24.15 24.66 -12.83
C TYR A 8 22.86 24.00 -13.33
N ASN A 9 22.78 23.71 -14.63
CA ASN A 9 21.89 22.69 -15.14
C ASN A 9 22.55 21.35 -14.82
N THR A 10 22.59 21.02 -13.54
CA THR A 10 22.08 19.69 -13.24
C THR A 10 20.62 19.92 -12.96
N THR A 11 19.81 19.65 -13.98
CA THR A 11 18.51 19.06 -13.75
C THR A 11 18.79 17.85 -12.87
N GLN A 12 18.89 18.07 -11.56
CA GLN A 12 18.48 17.08 -10.60
C GLN A 12 17.04 16.84 -11.04
N PHE A 13 16.86 15.79 -11.83
CA PHE A 13 15.55 15.26 -12.11
C PHE A 13 14.92 15.20 -10.73
N ILE A 14 13.96 16.09 -10.51
CA ILE A 14 13.11 16.10 -9.34
C ILE A 14 12.21 14.89 -9.57
N MET A 15 12.80 13.68 -9.57
CA MET A 15 12.06 12.44 -9.55
C MET A 15 11.48 12.43 -8.16
N ALA A 16 10.26 12.97 -8.07
CA ALA A 16 9.44 12.87 -6.89
C ALA A 16 9.51 11.42 -6.43
N THR A 17 10.20 11.18 -5.32
CA THR A 17 10.42 9.82 -4.84
C THR A 17 9.13 9.40 -4.15
N LEU A 18 8.41 8.46 -4.75
CA LEU A 18 7.19 7.92 -4.17
C LEU A 18 7.57 6.73 -3.28
N GLU A 19 7.29 6.85 -1.99
CA GLU A 19 7.49 5.80 -1.00
C GLU A 19 6.16 5.38 -0.38
N PHE A 20 6.14 4.19 0.17
CA PHE A 20 4.97 3.62 0.83
C PHE A 20 5.39 3.03 2.17
N ARG A 21 4.70 3.43 3.24
CA ARG A 21 4.87 2.87 4.57
C ARG A 21 3.58 2.20 5.00
N LEU A 22 3.65 0.92 5.33
CA LEU A 22 2.50 0.16 5.78
C LEU A 22 2.70 -0.24 7.25
N THR A 23 1.79 0.22 8.09
CA THR A 23 1.70 -0.16 9.50
C THR A 23 0.49 -1.05 9.67
N ILE A 24 0.66 -2.20 10.33
CA ILE A 24 -0.43 -3.14 10.63
C ILE A 24 -0.44 -3.34 12.14
N ASP A 25 -1.61 -3.19 12.76
CA ASP A 25 -1.77 -3.38 14.19
C ASP A 25 -1.42 -4.83 14.58
N GLY A 26 -0.69 -4.99 15.68
CA GLY A 26 -0.20 -6.29 16.14
C GLY A 26 0.95 -6.91 15.33
N VAL A 27 1.43 -6.27 14.24
CA VAL A 27 2.55 -6.78 13.43
C VAL A 27 3.77 -5.87 13.59
N ASN A 28 4.84 -6.41 14.18
CA ASN A 28 6.14 -5.73 14.26
C ASN A 28 7.13 -6.40 13.31
N ASP A 29 7.30 -5.82 12.12
CA ASP A 29 8.18 -6.34 11.09
C ASP A 29 8.84 -5.19 10.32
N GLU A 30 10.08 -4.89 10.68
CA GLU A 30 10.90 -3.86 10.03
C GLU A 30 11.32 -4.20 8.59
N THR A 31 11.13 -5.45 8.17
CA THR A 31 11.47 -5.91 6.82
C THR A 31 10.29 -5.85 5.86
N LEU A 32 9.11 -5.49 6.38
CA LEU A 32 7.89 -5.34 5.61
C LEU A 32 8.02 -4.14 4.68
N VAL A 33 7.87 -4.39 3.39
CA VAL A 33 7.91 -3.36 2.34
C VAL A 33 6.76 -3.54 1.37
N VAL A 34 6.16 -2.43 0.95
CA VAL A 34 5.13 -2.41 -0.09
C VAL A 34 5.78 -2.57 -1.46
N ARG A 35 5.24 -3.46 -2.28
CA ARG A 35 5.70 -3.75 -3.65
C ARG A 35 4.74 -3.24 -4.70
N ASN A 36 3.45 -3.27 -4.40
CA ASN A 36 2.41 -2.79 -5.30
C ASN A 36 1.21 -2.32 -4.47
N TYR A 37 0.47 -1.35 -5.00
CA TYR A 37 -0.70 -0.77 -4.37
C TYR A 37 -1.71 -0.38 -5.46
N GLN A 38 -2.83 -1.08 -5.49
CA GLN A 38 -3.90 -0.87 -6.46
C GLN A 38 -5.26 -0.96 -5.79
N GLY A 39 -6.26 -0.24 -6.30
CA GLY A 39 -7.60 -0.36 -5.77
C GLY A 39 -8.64 0.44 -6.52
N ILE A 40 -9.86 0.31 -6.02
CA ILE A 40 -11.06 0.97 -6.54
C ILE A 40 -11.64 1.79 -5.40
N GLU A 41 -11.99 3.03 -5.69
CA GLU A 41 -12.71 3.92 -4.78
C GLU A 41 -14.05 4.30 -5.39
N SER A 42 -15.10 4.21 -4.60
CA SER A 42 -16.45 4.64 -4.96
C SER A 42 -17.13 5.29 -3.76
N ILE A 43 -17.66 6.50 -3.97
CA ILE A 43 -18.49 7.19 -2.98
C ILE A 43 -19.91 6.59 -2.95
N SER A 44 -20.35 6.01 -4.07
CA SER A 44 -21.66 5.37 -4.25
C SER A 44 -21.55 3.84 -4.31
N ASP A 45 -22.68 3.17 -4.57
CA ASP A 45 -22.67 1.77 -4.99
C ASP A 45 -21.86 1.63 -6.29
N SER A 46 -20.99 0.63 -6.33
CA SER A 46 -20.11 0.30 -7.45
C SER A 46 -19.74 -1.17 -7.41
N VAL A 47 -19.11 -1.65 -8.47
CA VAL A 47 -18.61 -3.02 -8.57
C VAL A 47 -17.17 -3.02 -9.02
N ASP A 48 -16.39 -4.02 -8.58
CA ASP A 48 -15.07 -4.26 -9.12
C ASP A 48 -15.12 -4.98 -10.49
N ASP A 49 -13.94 -5.20 -11.09
CA ASP A 49 -13.81 -5.88 -12.39
C ASP A 49 -14.36 -7.32 -12.39
N GLN A 50 -14.61 -7.90 -11.21
CA GLN A 50 -15.21 -9.23 -11.04
C GLN A 50 -16.71 -9.16 -10.73
N GLY A 51 -17.31 -7.96 -10.71
CA GLY A 51 -18.71 -7.73 -10.39
C GLY A 51 -19.02 -7.78 -8.90
N GLN A 52 -18.02 -7.78 -8.01
CA GLN A 52 -18.26 -7.75 -6.57
C GLN A 52 -18.58 -6.33 -6.11
N PRO A 53 -19.57 -6.15 -5.21
CA PRO A 53 -19.92 -4.83 -4.72
C PRO A 53 -18.74 -4.18 -3.96
N VAL A 54 -18.51 -2.91 -4.26
CA VAL A 54 -17.51 -2.04 -3.64
C VAL A 54 -18.23 -0.81 -3.11
N TYR A 55 -18.26 -0.69 -1.78
CA TYR A 55 -18.77 0.47 -1.07
C TYR A 55 -17.60 1.17 -0.37
N GLY A 56 -17.29 2.40 -0.74
CA GLY A 56 -16.07 3.07 -0.27
C GLY A 56 -14.86 2.61 -1.07
N TYR A 57 -13.79 2.21 -0.39
CA TYR A 57 -12.52 1.88 -1.04
C TYR A 57 -12.03 0.48 -0.69
N ARG A 58 -11.50 -0.19 -1.72
CA ARG A 58 -10.94 -1.53 -1.66
C ARG A 58 -9.58 -1.52 -2.33
N TYR A 59 -8.57 -1.88 -1.57
CA TYR A 59 -7.18 -1.87 -2.00
C TYR A 59 -6.56 -3.25 -1.86
N THR A 60 -5.80 -3.65 -2.87
CA THR A 60 -4.88 -4.78 -2.80
C THR A 60 -3.47 -4.23 -2.70
N ILE A 61 -2.74 -4.65 -1.69
CA ILE A 61 -1.36 -4.28 -1.44
C ILE A 61 -0.52 -5.55 -1.50
N ASP A 62 0.42 -5.57 -2.43
CA ASP A 62 1.45 -6.59 -2.42
C ASP A 62 2.56 -6.13 -1.49
N ILE A 63 2.94 -6.98 -0.55
CA ILE A 63 4.02 -6.77 0.39
C ILE A 63 5.12 -7.81 0.18
N ALA A 64 6.33 -7.48 0.60
CA ALA A 64 7.38 -8.47 0.81
C ALA A 64 7.89 -8.32 2.24
N SER A 65 8.28 -9.44 2.84
CA SER A 65 8.85 -9.48 4.17
C SER A 65 9.86 -10.62 4.26
N ARG A 66 10.89 -10.43 5.10
CA ARG A 66 11.79 -11.51 5.51
C ARG A 66 11.22 -12.33 6.68
N ASN A 67 10.24 -11.80 7.40
CA ASN A 67 9.49 -12.51 8.42
C ASN A 67 8.65 -13.62 7.76
N SER A 68 9.05 -14.87 8.01
CA SER A 68 8.39 -16.05 7.50
C SER A 68 7.10 -16.42 8.20
N ASP A 69 6.87 -15.83 9.36
CA ASP A 69 5.91 -16.29 10.36
C ASP A 69 4.66 -15.42 10.37
N LEU A 70 4.56 -14.46 9.44
CA LEU A 70 3.34 -13.69 9.19
C LEU A 70 2.20 -14.65 8.87
N SER A 71 1.24 -14.74 9.79
CA SER A 71 0.13 -15.67 9.72
C SER A 71 -1.17 -14.96 9.31
N PHE A 72 -2.14 -15.74 8.84
CA PHE A 72 -3.47 -15.23 8.50
C PHE A 72 -4.17 -14.65 9.73
N GLU A 73 -4.03 -15.31 10.89
CA GLU A 73 -4.65 -14.96 12.16
C GLU A 73 -4.15 -13.62 12.72
N GLN A 74 -2.89 -13.27 12.44
CA GLN A 74 -2.33 -11.97 12.84
C GLN A 74 -2.77 -10.83 11.92
N MET A 75 -3.08 -11.15 10.66
CA MET A 75 -3.32 -10.16 9.63
C MET A 75 -4.80 -9.80 9.50
N VAL A 76 -5.69 -10.79 9.41
CA VAL A 76 -7.11 -10.55 9.13
C VAL A 76 -7.81 -9.94 10.34
N ASP A 77 -8.71 -9.00 10.07
CA ASP A 77 -9.44 -8.18 11.04
C ASP A 77 -8.56 -7.23 11.86
N SER A 78 -7.26 -7.15 11.52
CA SER A 78 -6.35 -6.12 12.04
C SER A 78 -6.52 -4.81 11.28
N SER A 79 -6.37 -3.70 12.01
CA SER A 79 -6.30 -2.37 11.40
C SER A 79 -4.95 -2.17 10.71
N ALA A 80 -4.95 -1.47 9.59
CA ALA A 80 -3.75 -1.09 8.86
C ALA A 80 -3.81 0.37 8.41
N LEU A 81 -2.64 0.97 8.26
CA LEU A 81 -2.43 2.30 7.72
C LEU A 81 -1.36 2.25 6.64
N LEU A 82 -1.75 2.55 5.40
CA LEU A 82 -0.83 2.86 4.32
C LEU A 82 -0.61 4.38 4.25
N GLU A 83 0.63 4.81 4.47
CA GLU A 83 1.07 6.18 4.19
C GLU A 83 1.77 6.21 2.82
N VAL A 84 1.32 7.10 1.95
CA VAL A 84 1.99 7.41 0.69
C VAL A 84 2.82 8.66 0.92
N LEU A 85 4.12 8.58 0.64
CA LEU A 85 5.05 9.67 0.81
C LEU A 85 5.56 10.13 -0.54
N ARG A 86 5.67 11.44 -0.72
CA ARG A 86 6.35 12.06 -1.85
C ARG A 86 7.47 12.90 -1.27
N ASP A 87 8.71 12.61 -1.67
CA ASP A 87 9.88 13.34 -1.19
C ASP A 87 9.95 13.35 0.35
N GLN A 88 9.65 12.20 0.96
CA GLN A 88 9.59 11.96 2.42
C GLN A 88 8.47 12.66 3.18
N GLU A 89 7.62 13.45 2.50
CA GLU A 89 6.42 14.03 3.11
C GLU A 89 5.21 13.13 2.88
N VAL A 90 4.42 12.90 3.93
CA VAL A 90 3.18 12.12 3.81
C VAL A 90 2.14 12.93 3.04
N VAL A 91 1.80 12.47 1.83
CA VAL A 91 0.82 13.12 0.95
C VAL A 91 -0.55 12.45 0.97
N GLN A 92 -0.64 11.19 1.42
CA GLN A 92 -1.89 10.47 1.57
C GLN A 92 -1.81 9.45 2.70
N LYS A 93 -2.95 9.24 3.38
CA LYS A 93 -3.14 8.17 4.37
C LYS A 93 -4.37 7.36 4.01
N VAL A 94 -4.21 6.05 4.00
CA VAL A 94 -5.29 5.09 3.75
C VAL A 94 -5.36 4.15 4.93
N HIS A 95 -6.33 4.39 5.79
CA HIS A 95 -6.66 3.49 6.89
C HIS A 95 -7.49 2.33 6.35
N GLY A 96 -7.49 1.17 7.01
CA GLY A 96 -8.42 0.11 6.67
C GLY A 96 -8.31 -1.11 7.58
N ILE A 97 -9.20 -2.07 7.34
CA ILE A 97 -9.19 -3.39 7.97
C ILE A 97 -8.72 -4.40 6.93
N ILE A 98 -7.79 -5.27 7.28
CA ILE A 98 -7.36 -6.34 6.40
C ILE A 98 -8.46 -7.40 6.37
N ARG A 99 -9.08 -7.61 5.21
CA ARG A 99 -10.19 -8.58 5.05
C ARG A 99 -9.74 -9.90 4.45
N ASN A 100 -8.57 -9.91 3.80
CA ASN A 100 -7.99 -11.11 3.24
C ASN A 100 -6.46 -10.98 3.25
N PHE A 101 -5.80 -12.04 3.68
CA PHE A 101 -4.36 -12.20 3.58
C PHE A 101 -4.06 -13.47 2.78
N SER A 102 -3.18 -13.35 1.79
CA SER A 102 -2.72 -14.49 1.00
C SER A 102 -1.21 -14.43 0.85
N ARG A 103 -0.56 -15.54 1.13
CA ARG A 103 0.88 -15.68 0.92
C ARG A 103 1.11 -16.19 -0.51
N GLY A 104 1.86 -15.42 -1.29
CA GLY A 104 2.34 -15.87 -2.58
C GLY A 104 3.57 -16.76 -2.40
N ASP A 105 3.69 -17.78 -3.25
CA ASP A 105 4.93 -18.54 -3.39
C ASP A 105 5.59 -18.07 -4.69
N THR A 106 6.66 -17.29 -4.58
CA THR A 106 7.47 -16.92 -5.75
C THR A 106 8.89 -17.36 -5.48
N GLY A 107 9.36 -18.29 -6.30
CA GLY A 107 10.60 -19.04 -6.11
C GLY A 107 11.83 -18.21 -5.76
N HIS A 108 12.66 -18.87 -4.95
CA HIS A 108 14.05 -18.65 -4.57
C HIS A 108 14.57 -17.32 -4.01
N ASP A 109 13.98 -16.14 -4.20
CA ASP A 109 14.66 -14.94 -3.66
C ASP A 109 13.81 -13.83 -3.01
N LEU A 110 12.48 -13.78 -3.13
CA LEU A 110 11.68 -12.83 -2.32
C LEU A 110 10.28 -13.39 -2.05
N ARG A 111 9.99 -13.67 -0.78
CA ARG A 111 8.64 -14.06 -0.32
C ARG A 111 7.69 -12.87 -0.53
N LYS A 112 6.85 -12.94 -1.55
CA LYS A 112 5.80 -11.95 -1.82
C LYS A 112 4.50 -12.43 -1.18
N SER A 113 3.89 -11.58 -0.37
CA SER A 113 2.55 -11.80 0.17
C SER A 113 1.64 -10.69 -0.33
N ALA A 114 0.35 -10.95 -0.45
CA ALA A 114 -0.63 -9.95 -0.81
C ALA A 114 -1.67 -9.83 0.30
N LEU A 115 -2.04 -8.61 0.64
CA LEU A 115 -3.10 -8.30 1.57
C LEU A 115 -4.14 -7.41 0.89
N LYS A 116 -5.41 -7.69 1.18
CA LYS A 116 -6.52 -6.84 0.75
C LYS A 116 -6.97 -6.00 1.93
N LEU A 117 -6.70 -4.70 1.82
CA LEU A 117 -7.28 -3.69 2.69
C LEU A 117 -8.66 -3.32 2.17
N CYS A 118 -9.67 -3.47 3.02
CA CYS A 118 -10.96 -2.85 2.79
C CYS A 118 -11.20 -1.85 3.90
N THR A 119 -11.94 -0.81 3.60
CA THR A 119 -12.41 0.06 4.67
C THR A 119 -13.84 -0.20 4.95
N ASP A 120 -14.08 -0.66 6.16
CA ASP A 120 -15.40 -0.73 6.73
C ASP A 120 -15.87 0.69 7.05
N ARG A 121 -16.25 1.41 6.00
CA ARG A 121 -17.28 2.46 6.13
C ARG A 121 -18.56 2.09 5.42
N PHE A 122 -18.77 0.80 5.17
CA PHE A 122 -20.09 0.19 5.03
C PHE A 122 -20.02 -1.22 5.63
N LEU A 123 -20.08 -1.30 6.96
CA LEU A 123 -20.75 -2.43 7.58
C LEU A 123 -22.17 -2.43 7.01
N VAL A 124 -22.38 -3.17 5.92
CA VAL A 124 -23.73 -3.55 5.54
C VAL A 124 -24.24 -4.38 6.72
N PRO A 125 -25.27 -3.94 7.44
CA PRO A 125 -25.87 -4.78 8.47
C PRO A 125 -26.27 -6.10 7.80
N LYS A 126 -25.97 -7.22 8.47
CA LYS A 126 -26.53 -8.52 8.09
C LYS A 126 -28.06 -8.49 8.10
#